data_AF-A0A1Y2T153-F1
#
_entry.id   AF-A0A1Y2T153-F1
#
_cell.length_a   1.000
_cell.length_b   1.000
_cell.length_c   1.000
_cell.angle_alpha   90.00
_cell.angle_beta   90.00
_cell.angle_gamma   90.00
#
_symmetry.space_group_name_H-M   'P 1'
#
loop_
_entity.id
_entity.type
_entity.pdbx_description
1 polymer ?
#
loop_
_entity_poly.entity_id
_entity_poly.type
_entity_poly.pdbx_seq_one_letter_code
_entity_poly.pdbx_strand_id
1 'polypeptide(L)' 'MQQEFKGEGINQTRHRVWLEAAATMRIILPLTTQEVPLVQELPLADTVIVGPVPNALYGGSLGGVTLPAGR' A
#
# COMPACT_ATOMS: atom_id res chain seq x y z
N MET A 1 11.06 -9.72 11.35
CA MET A 1 10.70 -9.53 9.92
C MET A 1 9.29 -10.04 9.75
N GLN A 2 8.41 -9.23 9.16
CA GLN A 2 6.99 -9.51 8.96
C GLN A 2 6.62 -9.23 7.50
N GLN A 3 5.59 -9.93 6.99
CA GLN A 3 5.07 -9.73 5.64
C GLN A 3 3.55 -9.87 5.62
N GLU A 4 2.89 -9.16 4.72
CA GLU A 4 1.44 -9.18 4.54
C GLU A 4 1.05 -8.98 3.07
N PHE A 5 0.00 -9.70 2.64
CA PHE A 5 -0.72 -9.45 1.40
C PHE A 5 -2.09 -8.90 1.72
N LYS A 6 -2.40 -7.70 1.23
CA LYS A 6 -3.69 -7.03 1.46
C LYS A 6 -4.34 -6.65 0.14
N GLY A 7 -5.60 -7.03 -0.05
CA GLY A 7 -6.39 -6.55 -1.19
C GLY A 7 -6.69 -5.05 -1.03
N GLU A 8 -6.33 -4.24 -2.04
CA GLU A 8 -6.52 -2.79 -2.04
C GLU A 8 -7.01 -2.34 -3.43
N GLY A 9 -7.96 -1.42 -3.52
CA GLY A 9 -8.45 -0.87 -4.81
C GLY A 9 -9.21 -1.86 -5.71
N ILE A 10 -9.26 -1.58 -7.03
CA ILE A 10 -9.90 -2.44 -8.06
C ILE A 10 -8.88 -3.47 -8.54
N ASN A 11 -9.08 -4.73 -8.15
CA ASN A 11 -8.27 -5.88 -8.56
C ASN A 11 -6.77 -5.72 -8.27
N GLN A 12 -6.38 -5.10 -7.16
CA GLN A 12 -4.98 -4.98 -6.78
C GLN A 12 -4.72 -5.64 -5.42
N THR A 13 -3.52 -6.19 -5.26
CA THR A 13 -3.03 -6.74 -4.00
C THR A 13 -1.73 -6.04 -3.65
N ARG A 14 -1.66 -5.44 -2.46
CA ARG A 14 -0.45 -4.85 -1.90
C ARG A 14 0.30 -5.90 -1.09
N HIS A 15 1.54 -6.16 -1.45
CA HIS A 15 2.46 -7.00 -0.70
C HIS A 15 3.47 -6.10 0.03
N ARG A 16 3.45 -6.15 1.36
CA ARG A 16 4.30 -5.31 2.21
C ARG A 16 5.20 -6.22 3.07
N VAL A 17 6.48 -5.88 3.14
CA VAL A 17 7.48 -6.53 3.99
C VAL A 17 8.13 -5.47 4.86
N TRP A 18 8.16 -5.69 6.18
CA TRP A 18 8.74 -4.75 7.13
C TRP A 18 9.47 -5.44 8.27
N LEU A 19 10.31 -4.68 8.95
CA LEU A 19 11.08 -5.10 10.12
C LEU A 19 10.73 -4.17 11.29
N GLU A 20 10.58 -4.73 12.48
CA GLU A 20 10.56 -3.93 13.69
C GLU A 20 12.01 -3.74 14.18
N ALA A 21 12.42 -2.48 14.32
CA ALA A 21 13.71 -2.13 14.90
C ALA A 21 13.48 -1.45 16.25
N ALA A 22 14.12 -1.99 17.28
CA ALA A 22 14.17 -1.42 18.61
C ALA A 22 15.55 -0.81 18.86
N ALA A 23 15.58 0.43 19.35
CA ALA A 23 16.79 1.12 19.72
C ALA A 23 16.55 1.97 20.97
N THR A 24 17.57 2.11 21.81
CA THR A 24 17.55 3.07 22.92
C THR A 24 18.27 4.33 22.47
N MET A 25 17.53 5.44 22.36
CA MET A 25 18.08 6.73 22.00
C MET A 25 18.42 7.53 23.26
N ARG A 26 19.50 8.32 23.18
CA ARG A 26 19.91 9.22 24.26
C ARG A 26 19.80 10.67 23.83
N ILE A 27 18.93 11.41 24.51
CA ILE A 27 18.73 12.84 24.32
C ILE A 27 19.62 13.58 25.31
N ILE A 28 20.54 14.41 24.79
CA ILE A 28 21.46 15.20 25.61
C ILE A 28 20.92 16.61 25.70
N LEU A 29 20.52 17.02 26.90
CA LEU A 29 20.15 18.39 27.23
C LEU A 29 21.31 19.02 28.04
N PRO A 30 21.48 20.35 28.03
CA PRO A 30 22.58 21.02 28.73
C PRO A 30 22.67 20.71 30.23
N LEU A 31 21.54 20.42 30.88
CA LEU A 31 21.43 20.16 32.32
C LEU A 31 21.13 18.70 32.67
N THR A 32 20.76 17.86 31.71
CA THR A 32 20.30 16.49 31.96
C THR A 32 20.42 15.63 30.71
N THR A 33 20.42 14.31 30.89
CA THR A 33 20.39 13.35 29.79
C THR A 33 19.22 12.41 30.00
N GLN A 34 18.49 12.11 28.92
CA GLN A 34 17.34 11.22 28.95
C GLN A 34 17.57 10.06 27.98
N GLU A 35 17.28 8.85 28.42
CA GLU A 35 17.23 7.67 27.56
C GLU A 35 15.78 7.35 27.23
N VAL A 36 15.50 7.14 25.94
CA VAL A 36 14.15 6.89 25.42
C VAL A 36 14.21 5.64 24.55
N PRO A 37 13.46 4.57 24.89
CA PRO A 37 13.31 3.43 24.00
C PRO A 37 12.45 3.84 22.79
N LEU A 38 12.93 3.53 21.59
CA LEU A 38 12.24 3.75 20.33
C LEU A 38 12.03 2.40 19.65
N VAL A 39 10.79 2.13 19.25
CA VAL A 39 10.43 1.00 18.40
C VAL A 39 9.84 1.57 17.12
N GLN A 40 10.40 1.20 15.97
CA GLN A 40 9.96 1.69 14.67
C GLN A 40 9.81 0.55 13.66
N GLU A 41 8.73 0.62 12.88
CA GLU A 41 8.56 -0.21 11.68
C GLU A 41 9.39 0.35 10.53
N LEU A 42 10.36 -0.45 10.06
CA LEU A 42 11.18 -0.17 8.90
C LEU A 42 10.62 -0.92 7.68
N PRO A 43 10.05 -0.21 6.68
CA PRO A 43 9.60 -0.86 5.46
C PRO A 43 10.81 -1.32 4.64
N LEU A 44 10.82 -2.59 4.23
CA LEU A 44 11.88 -3.17 3.42
C LEU A 44 11.47 -3.26 1.95
N ALA A 45 10.23 -3.68 1.71
CA ALA A 45 9.67 -3.77 0.37
C ALA A 45 8.16 -3.48 0.41
N ASP A 46 7.68 -2.78 -0.61
CA ASP A 46 6.26 -2.53 -0.84
C ASP A 46 6.01 -2.71 -2.33
N THR A 47 5.03 -3.53 -2.68
CA THR A 47 4.76 -3.90 -4.07
C THR A 47 3.27 -3.98 -4.30
N VAL A 48 2.81 -3.39 -5.40
CA VAL A 48 1.42 -3.48 -5.85
C VAL A 48 1.34 -4.46 -7.01
N ILE A 49 0.54 -5.50 -6.83
CA ILE A 49 0.26 -6.53 -7.82
C ILE A 49 -1.10 -6.21 -8.44
N VAL A 50 -1.10 -5.81 -9.71
CA VAL A 50 -2.30 -5.42 -10.44
C VAL A 50 -2.84 -6.62 -11.21
N GLY A 51 -4.09 -7.00 -10.91
CA GLY A 51 -4.87 -7.98 -11.64
C GLY A 51 -5.66 -7.36 -12.81
N PRO A 52 -6.18 -8.19 -13.72
CA PRO A 52 -6.94 -7.71 -14.87
C PRO A 52 -8.22 -6.98 -14.42
N VAL A 53 -8.51 -5.83 -15.04
CA VAL A 53 -9.82 -5.15 -14.91
C VAL A 53 -10.74 -5.71 -15.99
N PRO A 54 -11.92 -6.26 -15.66
CA PRO A 54 -12.86 -6.75 -16.66
C PRO A 54 -13.29 -5.63 -17.64
N ASN A 55 -13.27 -5.92 -18.95
CA ASN A 55 -13.68 -4.99 -20.02
C ASN A 55 -15.19 -4.68 -20.05
N ALA A 56 -15.95 -5.11 -19.04
CA ALA A 56 -17.40 -4.94 -18.98
C ALA A 56 -17.76 -4.01 -17.82
N LEU A 57 -17.73 -2.70 -18.07
CA LEU A 57 -18.64 -1.81 -17.35
C LEU A 57 -20.04 -2.09 -17.89
N TYR A 58 -20.98 -2.41 -17.00
CA TYR A 58 -22.39 -2.57 -17.33
C TYR A 58 -22.91 -1.40 -18.18
N GLY A 59 -23.26 -1.68 -19.43
CA GLY A 59 -24.23 -0.96 -20.26
C GLY A 59 -24.16 0.57 -20.26
N GLY A 60 -23.21 1.18 -20.97
CA GLY A 60 -23.24 2.61 -21.23
C GLY A 60 -22.10 3.07 -22.14
N SER A 61 -22.41 3.28 -23.41
CA SER A 61 -21.52 3.84 -24.43
C SER A 61 -20.78 5.10 -23.94
N LEU A 62 -19.45 5.02 -23.81
CA LEU A 62 -18.58 6.19 -23.69
C LEU A 62 -17.28 5.93 -24.46
N GLY A 63 -17.27 6.35 -25.73
CA GLY A 63 -16.04 6.47 -26.52
C GLY A 63 -16.03 5.66 -27.81
N GLY A 64 -16.81 6.10 -28.81
CA GLY A 64 -16.46 5.86 -30.21
C GLY A 64 -16.90 4.55 -30.86
N VAL A 65 -17.91 3.84 -30.34
CA VAL A 65 -18.51 2.69 -31.03
C VAL A 65 -20.01 2.91 -31.23
N THR A 66 -20.40 3.17 -32.47
CA THR A 66 -21.80 3.20 -32.94
C THR A 66 -22.17 1.80 -33.43
N LEU A 67 -23.14 1.13 -32.80
CA LEU A 67 -23.79 -0.08 -33.33
C LEU A 67 -25.32 0.04 -33.19
N PRO A 68 -26.10 -0.47 -34.17
CA PRO A 68 -27.18 0.26 -34.81
C PRO A 68 -28.57 0.04 -34.19
N ALA A 69 -29.52 0.91 -34.53
CA ALA A 69 -30.93 0.75 -34.21
C ALA A 69 -31.58 -0.36 -35.07
N GLY A 70 -32.40 -1.20 -34.44
CA GLY A 70 -33.27 -2.22 -35.09
C GLY A 70 -33.08 -3.58 -34.43
N ARG A 71 -34.05 -4.13 -33.70
CA ARG A 71 -35.49 -4.24 -34.01
C ARG A 71 -36.39 -3.78 -32.88
#